data_AF-A0A0N1C6H1-F1
#
_entry.id   AF-A0A0N1C6H1-F1
#
_cell.length_a   1.000
_cell.length_b   1.000
_cell.length_c   1.000
_cell.angle_alpha   90.00
_cell.angle_beta   90.00
_cell.angle_gamma   90.00
#
_symmetry.space_group_name_H-M   'P 1'
#
loop_
_entity.id
_entity.type
_entity.pdbx_description
1 polymer ?
#
loop_
_entity_poly.entity_id
_entity_poly.type
_entity_poly.pdbx_seq_one_letter_code
_entity_poly.pdbx_strand_id
1 'polypeptide(L)'
;MRFTFIHAADLHIDSPLAGLRAKNEDVARRFAEAGRKAVQALVDETIASEAAFLIIAGDIFDGDWKDVTTGLFFVGAIGALHRAGIPVFIVKGNHDADSLMSRDLPYPDSVRVFPTKAATVELERFRVALHGRSFADRVNADFVAGYPVRREGWLNIGVLHTSLDGTRGHEGYAPCSVDDLRRFGYDYWALGHIHAAEIVHRDPWIVFPGNLQGRSVRETGPKGAMRVTVEDGRIVDVTPLALDGARWAHLTIDITGVAEESQVSALVSERLAELHAQSEGRALAVRLTLTGATPLHNRLLVRREAMQDDLRAGALHLAADCWIEQLKLKTTLPAQAAAMPPEGDDIDVAALLAEGTQDPGLAAALAELTETIKAKLPRDLQDEFAASDVLGSLSDDARALLAGELP
;
A
#
# COMPACT_ATOMS: atom_id res chain seq x y z
N MET A 1 13.08 -28.55 -22.04
CA MET A 1 12.41 -27.38 -22.64
C MET A 1 12.49 -26.23 -21.66
N ARG A 2 12.81 -25.03 -22.15
CA ARG A 2 12.88 -23.81 -21.35
C ARG A 2 11.75 -22.86 -21.74
N PHE A 3 11.04 -22.30 -20.76
CA PHE A 3 10.01 -21.27 -20.98
C PHE A 3 9.88 -20.38 -19.74
N THR A 4 9.19 -19.25 -19.90
CA THR A 4 8.86 -18.32 -18.83
C THR A 4 7.35 -18.20 -18.68
N PHE A 5 6.87 -17.87 -17.48
CA PHE A 5 5.51 -17.40 -17.26
C PHE A 5 5.52 -16.19 -16.32
N ILE A 6 4.48 -15.37 -16.41
CA ILE A 6 4.31 -14.20 -15.55
C ILE A 6 3.24 -14.49 -14.51
N HIS A 7 3.48 -14.09 -13.27
CA HIS A 7 2.56 -14.20 -12.15
C HIS A 7 2.30 -12.81 -11.56
N ALA A 8 1.06 -12.33 -11.68
CA ALA A 8 0.57 -11.09 -11.08
C ALA A 8 -0.63 -11.36 -10.17
N ALA A 9 -0.94 -10.41 -9.28
CA ALA A 9 -2.13 -10.42 -8.44
C ALA A 9 -2.45 -8.97 -8.03
N ASP A 10 -3.62 -8.76 -7.39
CA ASP A 10 -3.96 -7.53 -6.69
C ASP A 10 -3.80 -6.27 -7.57
N LEU A 11 -4.41 -6.32 -8.76
CA LEU A 11 -4.34 -5.25 -9.75
C LEU A 11 -5.14 -4.03 -9.29
N HIS A 12 -6.30 -4.25 -8.65
CA HIS A 12 -7.21 -3.24 -8.13
C HIS A 12 -7.42 -2.04 -9.08
N ILE A 13 -7.76 -2.34 -10.33
CA ILE A 13 -7.86 -1.34 -11.39
C ILE A 13 -8.88 -0.26 -10.99
N ASP A 14 -8.49 1.00 -11.15
CA ASP A 14 -9.28 2.20 -10.81
C ASP A 14 -9.75 2.27 -9.34
N SER A 15 -9.05 1.60 -8.42
CA SER A 15 -9.34 1.73 -6.99
C SER A 15 -9.27 3.19 -6.53
N PRO A 16 -10.24 3.65 -5.69
CA PRO A 16 -10.33 5.05 -5.31
C PRO A 16 -9.18 5.49 -4.41
N LEU A 17 -8.39 6.46 -4.88
CA LEU A 17 -7.30 7.08 -4.13
C LEU A 17 -7.79 8.21 -3.22
N ALA A 18 -8.83 7.96 -2.41
CA ALA A 18 -9.57 8.99 -1.67
C ALA A 18 -8.68 9.89 -0.81
N GLY A 19 -7.68 9.32 -0.12
CA GLY A 19 -6.74 10.07 0.72
C GLY A 19 -5.85 11.03 -0.07
N LEU A 20 -5.46 10.66 -1.29
CA LEU A 20 -4.68 11.53 -2.17
C LEU A 20 -5.57 12.56 -2.86
N ARG A 21 -6.77 12.17 -3.27
CA ARG A 21 -7.76 13.06 -3.91
C ARG A 21 -8.19 14.18 -2.99
N ALA A 22 -8.37 13.91 -1.70
CA ALA A 22 -8.67 14.93 -0.70
C ALA A 22 -7.54 15.97 -0.55
N LYS A 23 -6.30 15.62 -0.92
CA LYS A 23 -5.12 16.49 -0.79
C LYS A 23 -4.79 17.22 -2.09
N ASN A 24 -4.88 16.54 -3.22
CA ASN A 24 -4.63 17.11 -4.54
C ASN A 24 -5.27 16.22 -5.63
N GLU A 25 -6.25 16.76 -6.36
CA GLU A 25 -6.99 16.02 -7.38
C GLU A 25 -6.14 15.67 -8.61
N ASP A 26 -5.22 16.55 -9.03
CA ASP A 26 -4.34 16.31 -10.18
C ASP A 26 -3.33 15.18 -9.91
N VAL A 27 -2.74 15.16 -8.71
CA VAL A 27 -1.84 14.08 -8.30
C VAL A 27 -2.61 12.77 -8.17
N ALA A 28 -3.81 12.81 -7.60
CA ALA A 28 -4.67 11.62 -7.52
C ALA A 28 -5.03 11.06 -8.91
N ARG A 29 -5.36 11.93 -9.87
CA ARG A 29 -5.61 11.52 -11.27
C ARG A 29 -4.39 10.84 -11.89
N ARG A 30 -3.19 11.38 -11.70
CA ARG A 30 -1.96 10.76 -12.22
C ARG A 30 -1.68 9.38 -11.61
N PHE A 31 -1.91 9.22 -10.31
CA PHE A 31 -1.77 7.91 -9.65
C PHE A 31 -2.86 6.93 -10.08
N ALA A 32 -4.08 7.40 -10.36
CA ALA A 32 -5.13 6.56 -10.93
C ALA A 32 -4.74 6.08 -12.35
N GLU A 33 -4.23 6.98 -13.19
CA GLU A 33 -3.68 6.63 -14.51
C GLU A 33 -2.50 5.66 -14.42
N ALA A 34 -1.67 5.75 -13.36
CA ALA A 34 -0.56 4.84 -13.12
C ALA A 34 -1.03 3.39 -12.95
N GLY A 35 -2.20 3.14 -12.35
CA GLY A 35 -2.78 1.80 -12.23
C GLY A 35 -3.08 1.16 -13.59
N ARG A 36 -3.74 1.91 -14.48
CA ARG A 36 -4.00 1.44 -15.86
C ARG A 36 -2.71 1.28 -16.66
N LYS A 37 -1.73 2.20 -16.50
CA LYS A 37 -0.41 2.05 -17.12
C LYS A 37 0.33 0.81 -16.65
N ALA A 38 0.21 0.44 -15.37
CA ALA A 38 0.84 -0.75 -14.84
C ALA A 38 0.24 -2.03 -15.45
N VAL A 39 -1.08 -2.07 -15.67
CA VAL A 39 -1.73 -3.18 -16.41
C VAL A 39 -1.24 -3.25 -17.85
N GLN A 40 -1.08 -2.12 -18.52
CA GLN A 40 -0.51 -2.10 -19.88
C GLN A 40 0.95 -2.59 -19.87
N ALA A 41 1.76 -2.16 -18.92
CA ALA A 41 3.14 -2.61 -18.76
C ALA A 41 3.23 -4.13 -18.49
N LEU A 42 2.31 -4.69 -17.69
CA LEU A 42 2.19 -6.13 -17.48
C LEU A 42 1.92 -6.87 -18.80
N VAL A 43 0.97 -6.38 -19.60
CA VAL A 43 0.66 -6.97 -20.91
C VAL A 43 1.86 -6.86 -21.85
N ASP A 44 2.49 -5.70 -21.93
CA ASP A 44 3.63 -5.44 -22.81
C ASP A 44 4.83 -6.31 -22.43
N GLU A 45 5.17 -6.43 -21.14
CA GLU A 45 6.24 -7.30 -20.65
C GLU A 45 5.93 -8.78 -20.90
N THR A 46 4.67 -9.20 -20.71
CA THR A 46 4.25 -10.58 -20.98
C THR A 46 4.44 -10.94 -22.47
N ILE A 47 4.13 -10.01 -23.38
CA ILE A 47 4.35 -10.18 -24.82
C ILE A 47 5.83 -10.13 -25.16
N ALA A 48 6.55 -9.12 -24.67
CA ALA A 48 7.97 -8.89 -24.98
C ALA A 48 8.87 -10.02 -24.50
N SER A 49 8.51 -10.65 -23.37
CA SER A 49 9.22 -11.82 -22.83
C SER A 49 8.82 -13.15 -23.47
N GLU A 50 7.93 -13.13 -24.47
CA GLU A 50 7.35 -14.32 -25.12
C GLU A 50 6.84 -15.35 -24.10
N ALA A 51 6.19 -14.86 -23.03
CA ALA A 51 5.76 -15.70 -21.93
C ALA A 51 4.81 -16.80 -22.42
N ALA A 52 4.99 -18.01 -21.88
CA ALA A 52 4.15 -19.16 -22.19
C ALA A 52 2.68 -18.94 -21.79
N PHE A 53 2.47 -18.21 -20.69
CA PHE A 53 1.16 -17.83 -20.16
C PHE A 53 1.31 -16.75 -19.07
N LEU A 54 0.18 -16.10 -18.75
CA LEU A 54 0.04 -15.17 -17.62
C LEU A 54 -0.91 -15.77 -16.56
N ILE A 55 -0.53 -15.70 -15.29
CA ILE A 55 -1.39 -15.98 -14.14
C ILE A 55 -1.78 -14.66 -13.47
N ILE A 56 -3.07 -14.49 -13.19
CA ILE A 56 -3.60 -13.41 -12.33
C ILE A 56 -4.28 -14.05 -11.11
N ALA A 57 -3.66 -13.96 -9.94
CA ALA A 57 -4.08 -14.63 -8.71
C ALA A 57 -5.03 -13.77 -7.85
N GLY A 58 -6.05 -13.18 -8.46
CA GLY A 58 -7.13 -12.47 -7.78
C GLY A 58 -6.97 -10.95 -7.67
N ASP A 59 -8.06 -10.34 -7.19
CA ASP A 59 -8.31 -8.91 -7.03
C ASP A 59 -7.92 -8.07 -8.25
N ILE A 60 -8.56 -8.40 -9.37
CA ILE A 60 -8.46 -7.58 -10.59
C ILE A 60 -9.13 -6.22 -10.36
N PHE A 61 -10.33 -6.25 -9.76
CA PHE A 61 -11.14 -5.07 -9.48
C PHE A 61 -11.26 -4.81 -7.98
N ASP A 62 -11.75 -3.62 -7.63
CA ASP A 62 -12.14 -3.30 -6.25
C ASP A 62 -13.66 -3.53 -6.04
N GLY A 63 -14.09 -3.90 -4.83
CA GLY A 63 -15.44 -4.44 -4.56
C GLY A 63 -16.60 -3.50 -4.91
N ASP A 64 -16.37 -2.18 -4.90
CA ASP A 64 -17.33 -1.15 -5.27
C ASP A 64 -17.36 -0.86 -6.79
N TRP A 65 -16.73 -1.69 -7.61
CA TRP A 65 -16.63 -1.49 -9.05
C TRP A 65 -18.01 -1.53 -9.74
N LYS A 66 -18.48 -0.35 -10.18
CA LYS A 66 -19.73 -0.13 -10.93
C LYS A 66 -19.52 0.49 -12.32
N ASP A 67 -18.28 0.74 -12.71
CA ASP A 67 -17.95 1.48 -13.95
C ASP A 67 -17.58 0.53 -15.09
N VAL A 68 -18.45 0.45 -16.10
CA VAL A 68 -18.23 -0.33 -17.33
C VAL A 68 -16.86 -0.02 -17.98
N THR A 69 -16.33 1.19 -17.85
CA THR A 69 -15.07 1.60 -18.52
C THR A 69 -13.85 0.80 -18.05
N THR A 70 -13.74 0.48 -16.76
CA THR A 70 -12.64 -0.32 -16.20
C THR A 70 -12.65 -1.75 -16.77
N GLY A 71 -13.84 -2.34 -16.90
CA GLY A 71 -14.03 -3.67 -17.47
C GLY A 71 -13.67 -3.72 -18.94
N LEU A 72 -14.10 -2.71 -19.72
CA LEU A 72 -13.73 -2.57 -21.13
C LEU A 72 -12.21 -2.36 -21.30
N PHE A 73 -11.59 -1.56 -20.43
CA PHE A 73 -10.15 -1.38 -20.40
C PHE A 73 -9.44 -2.72 -20.17
N PHE A 74 -9.83 -3.48 -19.13
CA PHE A 74 -9.21 -4.76 -18.82
C PHE A 74 -9.39 -5.79 -19.96
N VAL A 75 -10.61 -5.90 -20.52
CA VAL A 75 -10.88 -6.78 -21.69
C VAL A 75 -10.03 -6.36 -22.89
N GLY A 76 -9.86 -5.05 -23.13
CA GLY A 76 -8.99 -4.53 -24.19
C GLY A 76 -7.53 -4.91 -23.99
N ALA A 77 -7.01 -4.77 -22.76
CA ALA A 77 -5.64 -5.11 -22.39
C ALA A 77 -5.37 -6.62 -22.56
N ILE A 78 -6.23 -7.47 -22.00
CA ILE A 78 -6.12 -8.93 -22.14
C ILE A 78 -6.34 -9.38 -23.60
N GLY A 79 -7.15 -8.66 -24.37
CA GLY A 79 -7.33 -8.89 -25.79
C GLY A 79 -6.04 -8.76 -26.60
N ALA A 80 -5.05 -7.98 -26.14
CA ALA A 80 -3.73 -7.93 -26.77
C ALA A 80 -2.95 -9.24 -26.58
N LEU A 81 -3.01 -9.85 -25.38
CA LEU A 81 -2.41 -11.16 -25.12
C LEU A 81 -3.05 -12.26 -25.96
N HIS A 82 -4.38 -12.21 -26.13
CA HIS A 82 -5.09 -13.10 -27.04
C HIS A 82 -4.56 -13.02 -28.47
N ARG A 83 -4.41 -11.80 -29.02
CA ARG A 83 -3.86 -11.60 -30.38
C ARG A 83 -2.40 -12.05 -30.50
N ALA A 84 -1.64 -12.00 -29.42
CA ALA A 84 -0.28 -12.53 -29.34
C ALA A 84 -0.24 -14.06 -29.14
N GLY A 85 -1.38 -14.73 -28.95
CA GLY A 85 -1.47 -16.17 -28.71
C GLY A 85 -1.04 -16.60 -27.31
N ILE A 86 -0.99 -15.68 -26.34
CA ILE A 86 -0.59 -15.95 -24.96
C ILE A 86 -1.84 -16.19 -24.10
N PRO A 87 -2.02 -17.40 -23.53
CA PRO A 87 -3.16 -17.69 -22.68
C PRO A 87 -3.04 -17.05 -21.30
N VAL A 88 -4.18 -16.70 -20.71
CA VAL A 88 -4.28 -16.05 -19.40
C VAL A 88 -5.14 -16.87 -18.46
N PHE A 89 -4.68 -17.09 -17.24
CA PHE A 89 -5.35 -17.87 -16.21
C PHE A 89 -5.66 -17.00 -15.02
N ILE A 90 -6.95 -16.93 -14.65
CA ILE A 90 -7.44 -15.99 -13.63
C ILE A 90 -8.09 -16.76 -12.50
N VAL A 91 -7.66 -16.49 -11.28
CA VAL A 91 -8.43 -16.76 -10.06
C VAL A 91 -9.09 -15.45 -9.64
N LYS A 92 -10.36 -15.49 -9.25
CA LYS A 92 -11.04 -14.31 -8.68
C LYS A 92 -10.73 -14.22 -7.19
N GLY A 93 -10.31 -13.04 -6.74
CA GLY A 93 -10.12 -12.73 -5.33
C GLY A 93 -11.43 -12.37 -4.62
N ASN A 94 -11.34 -11.91 -3.37
CA ASN A 94 -12.53 -11.55 -2.61
C ASN A 94 -13.21 -10.29 -3.15
N HIS A 95 -12.44 -9.26 -3.57
CA HIS A 95 -13.02 -8.04 -4.14
C HIS A 95 -13.72 -8.31 -5.48
N ASP A 96 -13.18 -9.23 -6.28
CA ASP A 96 -13.79 -9.64 -7.55
C ASP A 96 -15.13 -10.37 -7.35
N ALA A 97 -15.28 -11.13 -6.26
CA ALA A 97 -16.49 -11.88 -5.95
C ALA A 97 -17.64 -10.96 -5.52
N ASP A 98 -17.30 -9.87 -4.83
CA ASP A 98 -18.25 -8.85 -4.37
C ASP A 98 -18.82 -8.01 -5.54
N SER A 99 -18.09 -7.89 -6.66
CA SER A 99 -18.53 -7.12 -7.82
C SER A 99 -19.51 -7.89 -8.73
N LEU A 100 -20.72 -7.36 -8.90
CA LEU A 100 -21.74 -7.89 -9.82
C LEU A 100 -21.27 -7.89 -11.29
N MET A 101 -20.47 -6.90 -11.71
CA MET A 101 -20.02 -6.77 -13.11
C MET A 101 -18.85 -7.71 -13.46
N SER A 102 -18.02 -8.09 -12.48
CA SER A 102 -16.90 -9.03 -12.69
C SER A 102 -17.39 -10.41 -13.16
N ARG A 103 -18.64 -10.77 -12.84
CA ARG A 103 -19.21 -12.09 -13.17
C ARG A 103 -19.43 -12.32 -14.68
N ASP A 104 -19.62 -11.27 -15.49
CA ASP A 104 -20.12 -11.40 -16.88
C ASP A 104 -19.23 -10.73 -17.95
N LEU A 105 -17.95 -10.47 -17.66
CA LEU A 105 -17.05 -9.88 -18.66
C LEU A 105 -16.80 -10.84 -19.85
N PRO A 106 -16.92 -10.37 -21.11
CA PRO A 106 -16.76 -11.20 -22.29
C PRO A 106 -15.26 -11.39 -22.62
N TYR A 107 -14.63 -12.37 -21.97
CA TYR A 107 -13.24 -12.73 -22.26
C TYR A 107 -13.10 -13.56 -23.55
N PRO A 108 -11.98 -13.44 -24.28
CA PRO A 108 -11.68 -14.32 -25.41
C PRO A 108 -11.32 -15.74 -24.94
N ASP A 109 -11.41 -16.73 -25.84
CA ASP A 109 -11.19 -18.16 -25.55
C ASP A 109 -9.80 -18.49 -24.96
N SER A 110 -8.80 -17.63 -25.16
CA SER A 110 -7.47 -17.79 -24.57
C SER A 110 -7.41 -17.44 -23.09
N VAL A 111 -8.48 -16.91 -22.52
CA VAL A 111 -8.59 -16.55 -21.10
C VAL A 111 -9.44 -17.59 -20.41
N ARG A 112 -8.91 -18.14 -19.32
CA ARG A 112 -9.63 -19.11 -18.50
C ARG A 112 -9.70 -18.65 -17.06
N VAL A 113 -10.92 -18.36 -16.63
CA VAL A 113 -11.23 -18.04 -15.24
C VAL A 113 -11.53 -19.33 -14.49
N PHE A 114 -10.86 -19.57 -13.37
CA PHE A 114 -11.12 -20.73 -12.53
C PHE A 114 -12.51 -20.64 -11.87
N PRO A 115 -13.23 -21.75 -11.74
CA PRO A 115 -14.50 -21.77 -11.04
C PRO A 115 -14.31 -21.67 -9.52
N THR A 116 -15.40 -21.52 -8.79
CA THR A 116 -15.40 -21.48 -7.31
C THR A 116 -15.13 -22.84 -6.66
N LYS A 117 -15.27 -23.93 -7.43
CA LYS A 117 -14.76 -25.26 -7.08
C LYS A 117 -13.35 -25.41 -7.67
N ALA A 118 -12.43 -26.03 -6.92
CA ALA A 118 -11.08 -26.24 -7.42
C ALA A 118 -11.10 -27.09 -8.70
N ALA A 119 -10.30 -26.68 -9.68
CA ALA A 119 -10.20 -27.32 -10.98
C ALA A 119 -8.76 -27.30 -11.50
N THR A 120 -8.46 -28.21 -12.44
CA THR A 120 -7.17 -28.27 -13.14
C THR A 120 -7.34 -27.81 -14.57
N VAL A 121 -6.39 -27.01 -15.06
CA VAL A 121 -6.19 -26.71 -16.47
C VAL A 121 -4.84 -27.25 -16.89
N GLU A 122 -4.82 -27.97 -18.00
CA GLU A 122 -3.62 -28.61 -18.53
C GLU A 122 -3.10 -27.82 -19.71
N LEU A 123 -1.78 -27.65 -19.74
CA LEU A 123 -1.03 -27.04 -20.84
C LEU A 123 -0.07 -28.11 -21.38
N GLU A 124 -0.57 -28.95 -22.29
CA GLU A 124 0.14 -30.14 -22.78
C GLU A 124 1.51 -29.77 -23.36
N ARG A 125 1.56 -28.68 -24.14
CA ARG A 125 2.80 -28.19 -24.77
C ARG A 125 3.94 -27.97 -23.77
N PHE A 126 3.60 -27.51 -22.57
CA PHE A 126 4.57 -27.18 -21.51
C PHE A 126 4.65 -28.25 -20.42
N ARG A 127 3.77 -29.27 -20.46
CA ARG A 127 3.54 -30.23 -19.37
C ARG A 127 3.30 -29.54 -18.02
N VAL A 128 2.45 -28.52 -18.03
CA VAL A 128 2.05 -27.75 -16.84
C VAL A 128 0.61 -28.09 -16.47
N ALA A 129 0.37 -28.34 -15.18
CA ALA A 129 -0.95 -28.47 -14.59
C ALA A 129 -1.20 -27.27 -13.66
N LEU A 130 -2.16 -26.42 -14.02
CA LEU A 130 -2.58 -25.27 -13.23
C LEU A 130 -3.79 -25.67 -12.39
N HIS A 131 -3.66 -25.63 -11.07
CA HIS A 131 -4.72 -25.92 -10.12
C HIS A 131 -5.20 -24.63 -9.52
N GLY A 132 -6.47 -24.27 -9.69
CA GLY A 132 -6.97 -22.99 -9.22
C GLY A 132 -8.39 -23.07 -8.69
N ARG A 133 -8.73 -22.11 -7.82
CA ARG A 133 -10.05 -21.96 -7.23
C ARG A 133 -10.34 -20.48 -6.95
N SER A 134 -11.41 -19.97 -7.55
CA SER A 134 -11.91 -18.61 -7.33
C SER A 134 -12.71 -18.50 -6.02
N PHE A 135 -12.76 -17.29 -5.46
CA PHE A 135 -13.60 -16.99 -4.30
C PHE A 135 -15.08 -17.13 -4.61
N ALA A 136 -15.81 -17.65 -3.64
CA ALA A 136 -17.26 -17.60 -3.59
C ALA A 136 -17.70 -16.62 -2.49
N ASP A 137 -18.97 -16.22 -2.50
CA ASP A 137 -19.57 -15.29 -1.54
C ASP A 137 -19.42 -15.74 -0.07
N ARG A 138 -19.11 -17.03 0.18
CA ARG A 138 -18.70 -17.58 1.48
C ARG A 138 -17.54 -18.56 1.31
N VAL A 139 -16.47 -18.33 2.05
CA VAL A 139 -15.33 -19.24 2.12
C VAL A 139 -15.37 -20.05 3.41
N ASN A 140 -15.17 -21.36 3.31
CA ASN A 140 -15.13 -22.29 4.43
C ASN A 140 -13.69 -22.68 4.78
N ALA A 141 -13.48 -23.25 5.98
CA ALA A 141 -12.17 -23.69 6.46
C ALA A 141 -11.47 -24.73 5.55
N ASP A 142 -12.22 -25.42 4.68
CA ASP A 142 -11.72 -26.45 3.76
C ASP A 142 -11.33 -25.88 2.37
N PHE A 143 -11.15 -24.56 2.24
CA PHE A 143 -10.93 -23.92 0.94
C PHE A 143 -9.73 -24.49 0.18
N VAL A 144 -8.62 -24.71 0.90
CA VAL A 144 -7.39 -25.29 0.37
C VAL A 144 -7.46 -26.81 0.27
N ALA A 145 -8.11 -27.49 1.21
CA ALA A 145 -8.21 -28.96 1.24
C ALA A 145 -8.84 -29.58 -0.02
N GLY A 146 -9.68 -28.80 -0.73
CA GLY A 146 -10.33 -29.23 -1.96
C GLY A 146 -9.48 -29.14 -3.23
N TYR A 147 -8.21 -28.72 -3.15
CA TYR A 147 -7.35 -28.65 -4.34
C TYR A 147 -7.07 -30.05 -4.92
N PRO A 148 -6.92 -30.17 -6.25
CA PRO A 148 -6.67 -31.45 -6.90
C PRO A 148 -5.39 -32.16 -6.43
N VAL A 149 -5.25 -33.43 -6.78
CA VAL A 149 -3.97 -34.13 -6.60
C VAL A 149 -3.01 -33.70 -7.69
N ARG A 150 -1.71 -33.58 -7.36
CA ARG A 150 -0.66 -33.31 -8.34
C ARG A 150 -0.68 -34.32 -9.48
N ARG A 151 -0.36 -33.85 -10.68
CA ARG A 151 -0.17 -34.67 -11.87
C ARG A 151 1.29 -35.10 -11.97
N GLU A 152 1.51 -36.41 -11.92
CA GLU A 152 2.84 -37.01 -11.96
C GLU A 152 3.59 -36.70 -13.26
N GLY A 153 4.86 -36.33 -13.12
CA GLY A 153 5.73 -35.96 -14.25
C GLY A 153 5.36 -34.64 -14.95
N TRP A 154 4.52 -33.80 -14.34
CA TRP A 154 4.16 -32.47 -14.82
C TRP A 154 4.65 -31.43 -13.81
N LEU A 155 4.83 -30.18 -14.26
CA LEU A 155 5.01 -29.05 -13.37
C LEU A 155 3.63 -28.66 -12.82
N ASN A 156 3.45 -28.73 -11.52
CA ASN A 156 2.18 -28.45 -10.86
C ASN A 156 2.24 -27.06 -10.22
N ILE A 157 1.29 -26.20 -10.60
CA ILE A 157 1.21 -24.83 -10.12
C ILE A 157 -0.16 -24.65 -9.45
N GLY A 158 -0.18 -24.37 -8.16
CA GLY A 158 -1.38 -23.91 -7.46
C GLY A 158 -1.57 -22.41 -7.64
N VAL A 159 -2.80 -21.95 -7.89
CA VAL A 159 -3.17 -20.54 -8.01
C VAL A 159 -4.25 -20.23 -6.99
N LEU A 160 -3.94 -19.38 -6.01
CA LEU A 160 -4.78 -19.19 -4.83
C LEU A 160 -4.71 -17.74 -4.33
N HIS A 161 -5.86 -17.12 -4.10
CA HIS A 161 -5.91 -15.83 -3.42
C HIS A 161 -6.14 -16.08 -1.91
N THR A 162 -5.26 -15.64 -1.00
CA THR A 162 -5.34 -16.07 0.42
C THR A 162 -4.41 -15.26 1.33
N SER A 163 -4.73 -15.20 2.62
CA SER A 163 -3.78 -14.86 3.68
C SER A 163 -3.02 -16.09 4.20
N LEU A 164 -1.70 -15.95 4.42
CA LEU A 164 -0.85 -16.92 5.14
C LEU A 164 -0.68 -16.54 6.62
N ASP A 165 -1.79 -16.28 7.30
CA ASP A 165 -1.82 -15.83 8.70
C ASP A 165 -1.73 -17.00 9.71
N GLY A 166 -1.98 -18.24 9.27
CA GLY A 166 -1.82 -19.45 10.10
C GLY A 166 -2.81 -19.59 11.27
N THR A 167 -3.54 -18.53 11.63
CA THR A 167 -4.57 -18.55 12.67
C THR A 167 -5.93 -18.96 12.10
N ARG A 168 -6.25 -20.25 12.20
CA ARG A 168 -7.61 -20.76 11.96
C ARG A 168 -8.57 -20.13 12.98
N GLY A 169 -9.43 -19.19 12.56
CA GLY A 169 -10.53 -18.68 13.37
C GLY A 169 -10.65 -17.17 13.55
N HIS A 170 -9.72 -16.36 13.00
CA HIS A 170 -10.04 -14.95 12.72
C HIS A 170 -10.84 -14.86 11.41
N GLU A 171 -11.52 -13.73 11.16
CA GLU A 171 -12.28 -13.43 9.93
C GLU A 171 -11.37 -13.34 8.67
N GLY A 172 -10.51 -14.34 8.46
CA GLY A 172 -9.56 -14.43 7.38
C GLY A 172 -10.21 -14.96 6.11
N TYR A 173 -9.91 -14.30 5.00
CA TYR A 173 -10.28 -14.70 3.65
C TYR A 173 -9.47 -15.97 3.27
N ALA A 174 -9.97 -17.14 3.70
CA ALA A 174 -9.40 -18.46 3.42
C ALA A 174 -8.03 -18.74 4.07
N PRO A 175 -7.87 -18.69 5.41
CA PRO A 175 -6.58 -18.82 6.07
C PRO A 175 -5.95 -20.20 5.78
N CYS A 176 -4.71 -20.21 5.30
CA CYS A 176 -3.92 -21.43 5.13
C CYS A 176 -2.50 -21.27 5.65
N SER A 177 -1.85 -22.39 5.97
CA SER A 177 -0.44 -22.40 6.38
C SER A 177 0.46 -22.82 5.23
N VAL A 178 1.75 -22.45 5.32
CA VAL A 178 2.79 -22.96 4.43
C VAL A 178 2.79 -24.49 4.38
N ASP A 179 2.61 -25.16 5.52
CA ASP A 179 2.56 -26.62 5.58
C ASP A 179 1.32 -27.21 4.91
N ASP A 180 0.17 -26.52 4.95
CA ASP A 180 -1.02 -26.95 4.21
C ASP A 180 -0.74 -26.95 2.70
N LEU A 181 -0.08 -25.91 2.18
CA LEU A 181 0.29 -25.79 0.76
C LEU A 181 1.33 -26.83 0.33
N ARG A 182 2.32 -27.11 1.19
CA ARG A 182 3.39 -28.09 0.90
C ARG A 182 2.87 -29.52 0.76
N ARG A 183 1.79 -29.88 1.47
CA ARG A 183 1.20 -31.23 1.43
C ARG A 183 0.69 -31.64 0.04
N PHE A 184 0.37 -30.69 -0.83
CA PHE A 184 -0.06 -30.99 -2.20
C PHE A 184 1.07 -31.46 -3.11
N GLY A 185 2.33 -31.22 -2.74
CA GLY A 185 3.49 -31.57 -3.57
C GLY A 185 3.51 -30.84 -4.92
N TYR A 186 2.94 -29.64 -4.97
CA TYR A 186 3.07 -28.75 -6.11
C TYR A 186 4.44 -28.09 -6.13
N ASP A 187 4.90 -27.70 -7.31
CA ASP A 187 6.21 -27.12 -7.54
C ASP A 187 6.22 -25.59 -7.30
N TYR A 188 5.05 -24.94 -7.48
CA TYR A 188 4.85 -23.51 -7.29
C TYR A 188 3.44 -23.18 -6.80
N TRP A 189 3.34 -22.24 -5.88
CA TRP A 189 2.10 -21.60 -5.46
C TRP A 189 2.11 -20.12 -5.84
N ALA A 190 1.27 -19.79 -6.81
CA ALA A 190 0.96 -18.44 -7.27
C ALA A 190 -0.11 -17.84 -6.35
N LEU A 191 0.33 -17.09 -5.33
CA LEU A 191 -0.56 -16.48 -4.35
C LEU A 191 -0.93 -15.03 -4.71
N GLY A 192 -2.10 -14.57 -4.29
CA GLY A 192 -2.49 -13.14 -4.24
C GLY A 192 -3.15 -12.81 -2.90
N HIS A 193 -3.55 -11.55 -2.69
CA HIS A 193 -4.15 -10.93 -1.49
C HIS A 193 -3.15 -10.03 -0.72
N ILE A 194 -1.88 -10.45 -0.62
CA ILE A 194 -0.85 -9.69 0.09
C ILE A 194 -0.17 -8.73 -0.89
N HIS A 195 -0.32 -7.42 -0.66
CA HIS A 195 0.22 -6.36 -1.54
C HIS A 195 1.74 -6.21 -1.50
N ALA A 196 2.44 -6.83 -0.55
CA ALA A 196 3.89 -6.86 -0.51
C ALA A 196 4.42 -8.05 -1.31
N ALA A 197 5.34 -7.79 -2.24
CA ALA A 197 6.01 -8.85 -2.99
C ALA A 197 6.90 -9.67 -2.03
N GLU A 198 6.70 -10.99 -2.01
CA GLU A 198 7.39 -11.87 -1.08
C GLU A 198 7.54 -13.29 -1.66
N ILE A 199 8.73 -13.86 -1.51
CA ILE A 199 9.00 -15.29 -1.72
C ILE A 199 9.02 -15.95 -0.34
N VAL A 200 7.87 -16.49 0.05
CA VAL A 200 7.65 -17.10 1.38
C VAL A 200 8.42 -18.41 1.52
N HIS A 201 8.51 -19.17 0.44
CA HIS A 201 9.23 -20.46 0.41
C HIS A 201 9.87 -20.70 -0.97
N ARG A 202 10.96 -21.47 -1.01
CA ARG A 202 11.71 -21.77 -2.25
C ARG A 202 11.64 -23.23 -2.71
N ASP A 203 11.30 -24.18 -1.84
CA ASP A 203 11.13 -25.60 -2.20
C ASP A 203 9.98 -26.32 -1.46
N PRO A 204 8.73 -26.23 -1.96
CA PRO A 204 8.35 -25.64 -3.23
C PRO A 204 8.32 -24.11 -3.17
N TRP A 205 8.20 -23.47 -4.33
CA TRP A 205 8.04 -22.03 -4.40
C TRP A 205 6.66 -21.62 -3.88
N ILE A 206 6.59 -20.68 -2.95
CA ILE A 206 5.35 -20.08 -2.46
C ILE A 206 5.56 -18.57 -2.53
N VAL A 207 4.79 -17.89 -3.38
CA VAL A 207 5.12 -16.53 -3.81
C VAL A 207 3.90 -15.64 -3.84
N PHE A 208 3.99 -14.49 -3.18
CA PHE A 208 3.11 -13.34 -3.39
C PHE A 208 3.82 -12.36 -4.34
N PRO A 209 3.23 -11.97 -5.48
CA PRO A 209 3.83 -11.01 -6.39
C PRO A 209 3.66 -9.58 -5.87
N GLY A 210 2.80 -9.37 -4.86
CA GLY A 210 2.37 -8.05 -4.43
C GLY A 210 1.32 -7.47 -5.36
N ASN A 211 0.93 -6.23 -5.09
CA ASN A 211 0.07 -5.48 -5.98
C ASN A 211 0.84 -4.89 -7.17
N LEU A 212 0.12 -4.67 -8.27
CA LEU A 212 0.70 -4.16 -9.51
C LEU A 212 1.06 -2.67 -9.43
N GLN A 213 0.27 -1.90 -8.67
CA GLN A 213 0.47 -0.46 -8.43
C GLN A 213 0.15 -0.13 -6.97
N GLY A 214 1.07 0.56 -6.29
CA GLY A 214 0.85 1.02 -4.92
C GLY A 214 -0.32 1.99 -4.82
N ARG A 215 -1.22 1.73 -3.88
CA ARG A 215 -2.49 2.44 -3.65
C ARG A 215 -2.43 3.41 -2.48
N SER A 216 -1.41 3.28 -1.63
CA SER A 216 -1.22 4.18 -0.50
C SER A 216 0.24 4.28 -0.09
N VAL A 217 0.52 5.28 0.74
CA VAL A 217 1.85 5.50 1.35
C VAL A 217 2.37 4.32 2.18
N ARG A 218 1.52 3.35 2.55
CA ARG A 218 1.95 2.12 3.24
C ARG A 218 2.58 1.11 2.28
N GLU A 219 2.41 1.31 0.98
CA GLU A 219 2.82 0.39 -0.08
C GLU A 219 3.98 1.00 -0.88
N THR A 220 5.09 1.21 -0.19
CA THR A 220 6.26 1.89 -0.75
C THR A 220 7.08 1.01 -1.69
N GLY A 221 7.90 1.66 -2.52
CA GLY A 221 8.88 0.98 -3.37
C GLY A 221 8.29 0.45 -4.68
N PRO A 222 9.08 -0.34 -5.44
CA PRO A 222 8.67 -0.91 -6.71
C PRO A 222 7.50 -1.89 -6.56
N LYS A 223 6.56 -1.87 -7.51
CA LYS A 223 5.37 -2.72 -7.54
C LYS A 223 5.21 -3.37 -8.92
N GLY A 224 4.58 -4.54 -8.99
CA GLY A 224 4.47 -5.25 -10.27
C GLY A 224 4.12 -6.73 -10.17
N ALA A 225 4.95 -7.57 -10.77
CA ALA A 225 4.68 -9.00 -10.96
C ALA A 225 5.94 -9.85 -10.74
N MET A 226 5.82 -11.17 -10.89
CA MET A 226 6.94 -12.12 -10.84
C MET A 226 7.13 -12.77 -12.21
N ARG A 227 8.36 -12.78 -12.70
CA ARG A 227 8.78 -13.61 -13.84
C ARG A 227 9.34 -14.93 -13.32
N VAL A 228 8.79 -16.03 -13.78
CA VAL A 228 9.22 -17.37 -13.38
C VAL A 228 9.81 -18.07 -14.59
N THR A 229 11.03 -18.59 -14.45
CA THR A 229 11.73 -19.34 -15.50
C THR A 229 11.74 -20.82 -15.16
N VAL A 230 11.30 -21.63 -16.12
CA VAL A 230 11.27 -23.09 -16.03
C VAL A 230 12.24 -23.68 -17.04
N GLU A 231 13.05 -24.64 -16.61
CA GLU A 231 13.96 -25.41 -17.45
C GLU A 231 13.82 -26.90 -17.11
N ASP A 232 13.55 -27.71 -18.15
CA ASP A 232 13.40 -29.16 -18.05
C ASP A 232 12.40 -29.62 -16.97
N GLY A 233 11.28 -28.87 -16.87
CA GLY A 233 10.20 -29.15 -15.94
C GLY A 233 10.46 -28.70 -14.50
N ARG A 234 11.53 -27.95 -14.24
CA ARG A 234 11.86 -27.39 -12.93
C ARG A 234 11.96 -25.88 -12.98
N ILE A 235 11.55 -25.22 -11.90
CA ILE A 235 11.70 -23.77 -11.77
C ILE A 235 13.14 -23.46 -11.37
N VAL A 236 13.82 -22.67 -12.19
CA VAL A 236 15.24 -22.31 -12.02
C VAL A 236 15.43 -20.87 -11.56
N ASP A 237 14.43 -20.01 -11.77
CA ASP A 237 14.48 -18.61 -11.36
C ASP A 237 13.09 -18.02 -11.10
N VAL A 238 12.99 -17.14 -10.10
CA VAL A 238 11.81 -16.34 -9.76
C VAL A 238 12.29 -14.91 -9.47
N THR A 239 12.02 -14.01 -10.42
CA THR A 239 12.55 -12.63 -10.39
C THR A 239 11.40 -11.61 -10.36
N PRO A 240 11.41 -10.64 -9.43
CA PRO A 240 10.44 -9.53 -9.42
C PRO A 240 10.57 -8.63 -10.65
N LEU A 241 9.43 -8.13 -11.13
CA LEU A 241 9.31 -7.16 -12.21
C LEU A 241 8.66 -5.88 -11.67
N ALA A 242 9.31 -4.74 -11.87
CA ALA A 242 8.75 -3.43 -11.53
C ALA A 242 7.95 -2.88 -12.72
N LEU A 243 6.64 -2.87 -12.60
CA LEU A 243 5.69 -2.51 -13.66
C LEU A 243 4.85 -1.27 -13.29
N ASP A 244 4.99 -0.77 -12.07
CA ASP A 244 4.24 0.38 -11.56
C ASP A 244 4.48 1.66 -12.37
N GLY A 245 3.47 2.52 -12.41
CA GLY A 245 3.57 3.85 -13.03
C GLY A 245 3.88 4.96 -12.04
N ALA A 246 3.76 4.70 -10.73
CA ALA A 246 4.00 5.66 -9.67
C ALA A 246 4.46 4.98 -8.37
N ARG A 247 5.36 5.64 -7.64
CA ARG A 247 5.95 5.14 -6.40
C ARG A 247 5.49 5.94 -5.19
N TRP A 248 5.35 5.21 -4.09
CA TRP A 248 5.21 5.78 -2.75
C TRP A 248 6.53 5.63 -2.00
N ALA A 249 6.88 6.65 -1.21
CA ALA A 249 8.07 6.59 -0.38
C ALA A 249 7.89 7.28 0.97
N HIS A 250 8.66 6.80 1.94
CA HIS A 250 8.91 7.51 3.19
C HIS A 250 10.31 8.12 3.12
N LEU A 251 10.41 9.42 3.40
CA LEU A 251 11.68 10.11 3.50
C LEU A 251 11.82 10.65 4.93
N THR A 252 12.83 10.18 5.65
CA THR A 252 13.16 10.70 6.98
C THR A 252 14.46 11.49 6.88
N ILE A 253 14.45 12.72 7.38
CA ILE A 253 15.62 13.60 7.39
C ILE A 253 15.89 14.05 8.82
N ASP A 254 17.11 13.84 9.28
CA ASP A 254 17.61 14.39 10.54
C ASP A 254 18.04 15.84 10.30
N ILE A 255 17.44 16.76 11.06
CA ILE A 255 17.74 18.20 11.03
C ILE A 255 18.33 18.67 12.36
N THR A 256 18.95 17.77 13.11
CA THR A 256 19.64 18.09 14.37
C THR A 256 20.63 19.24 14.17
N GLY A 257 20.53 20.26 15.03
CA GLY A 257 21.39 21.44 15.00
C GLY A 257 21.12 22.43 13.86
N VAL A 258 20.20 22.13 12.93
CA VAL A 258 19.82 23.07 11.87
C VAL A 258 19.07 24.25 12.48
N ALA A 259 19.55 25.47 12.24
CA ALA A 259 19.02 26.69 12.85
C ALA A 259 18.23 27.58 11.88
N GLU A 260 18.29 27.30 10.58
CA GLU A 260 17.63 28.11 9.52
C GLU A 260 16.71 27.25 8.64
N GLU A 261 15.49 27.75 8.35
CA GLU A 261 14.51 27.04 7.51
C GLU A 261 14.99 26.81 6.07
N SER A 262 15.83 27.72 5.56
CA SER A 262 16.44 27.60 4.23
C SER A 262 17.35 26.38 4.13
N GLN A 263 18.04 26.02 5.22
CA GLN A 263 18.89 24.83 5.28
C GLN A 263 18.04 23.55 5.30
N VAL A 264 16.92 23.54 6.03
CA VAL A 264 15.95 22.43 5.99
C VAL A 264 15.43 22.24 4.56
N SER A 265 15.05 23.33 3.89
CA SER A 265 14.54 23.28 2.52
C SER A 265 15.59 22.76 1.53
N ALA A 266 16.85 23.15 1.67
CA ALA A 266 17.96 22.66 0.87
C ALA A 266 18.20 21.16 1.08
N LEU A 267 18.25 20.70 2.33
CA LEU A 267 18.38 19.28 2.68
C LEU A 267 17.23 18.45 2.11
N VAL A 268 15.99 18.91 2.28
CA VAL A 268 14.81 18.22 1.70
C VAL A 268 14.94 18.13 0.19
N SER A 269 15.32 19.22 -0.48
CA SER A 269 15.44 19.26 -1.94
C SER A 269 16.49 18.28 -2.47
N GLU A 270 17.67 18.23 -1.84
CA GLU A 270 18.73 17.29 -2.18
C GLU A 270 18.28 15.83 -2.02
N ARG A 271 17.74 15.49 -0.85
CA ARG A 271 17.31 14.12 -0.55
C ARG A 271 16.11 13.68 -1.41
N LEU A 272 15.23 14.61 -1.75
CA LEU A 272 14.11 14.36 -2.64
C LEU A 272 14.57 14.14 -4.08
N ALA A 273 15.58 14.88 -4.54
CA ALA A 273 16.19 14.67 -5.86
C ALA A 273 16.82 13.29 -6.01
N GLU A 274 17.55 12.82 -4.99
CA GLU A 274 18.10 11.46 -4.96
C GLU A 274 16.99 10.40 -5.06
N LEU A 275 15.93 10.55 -4.27
CA LEU A 275 14.81 9.61 -4.21
C LEU A 275 14.00 9.59 -5.51
N HIS A 276 13.81 10.75 -6.14
CA HIS A 276 13.18 10.86 -7.46
C HIS A 276 14.02 10.21 -8.55
N ALA A 277 15.34 10.42 -8.55
CA ALA A 277 16.25 9.76 -9.49
C ALA A 277 16.19 8.22 -9.36
N GLN A 278 16.07 7.69 -8.15
CA GLN A 278 15.88 6.26 -7.88
C GLN A 278 14.51 5.73 -8.32
N SER A 279 13.55 6.61 -8.62
CA SER A 279 12.21 6.25 -9.08
C SER A 279 12.13 5.92 -10.57
N GLU A 280 13.26 5.98 -11.30
CA GLU A 280 13.40 5.54 -12.70
C GLU A 280 12.36 6.17 -13.63
N GLY A 281 12.09 7.48 -13.45
CA GLY A 281 11.14 8.23 -14.28
C GLY A 281 9.67 8.00 -13.95
N ARG A 282 9.36 7.34 -12.83
CA ARG A 282 7.99 7.20 -12.31
C ARG A 282 7.62 8.35 -11.41
N ALA A 283 6.34 8.71 -11.42
CA ALA A 283 5.80 9.70 -10.49
C ALA A 283 6.04 9.27 -9.04
N LEU A 284 6.31 10.21 -8.14
CA LEU A 284 6.71 9.93 -6.78
C LEU A 284 5.86 10.72 -5.78
N ALA A 285 5.21 10.03 -4.86
CA ALA A 285 4.54 10.62 -3.70
C ALA A 285 5.28 10.25 -2.42
N VAL A 286 5.71 11.28 -1.68
CA VAL A 286 6.58 11.13 -0.51
C VAL A 286 5.89 11.59 0.76
N ARG A 287 5.97 10.78 1.81
CA ARG A 287 5.72 11.23 3.17
C ARG A 287 7.04 11.59 3.83
N LEU A 288 7.21 12.87 4.08
CA LEU A 288 8.41 13.45 4.66
C LEU A 288 8.27 13.49 6.19
N THR A 289 9.29 12.98 6.89
CA THR A 289 9.42 13.08 8.35
C THR A 289 10.70 13.83 8.69
N LEU A 290 10.57 14.99 9.33
CA LEU A 290 11.72 15.71 9.89
C LEU A 290 11.93 15.24 11.33
N THR A 291 13.17 14.91 11.68
CA THR A 291 13.57 14.37 12.99
C THR A 291 14.75 15.15 13.56
N GLY A 292 15.03 14.96 14.85
CA GLY A 292 16.24 15.49 15.49
C GLY A 292 16.00 16.70 16.40
N ALA A 293 17.04 17.05 17.15
CA ALA A 293 16.99 18.15 18.12
C ALA A 293 17.44 19.47 17.46
N THR A 294 16.53 20.42 17.28
CA THR A 294 16.76 21.64 16.49
C THR A 294 16.21 22.89 17.19
N PRO A 295 16.94 24.02 17.16
CA PRO A 295 16.41 25.31 17.59
C PRO A 295 15.13 25.74 16.86
N LEU A 296 14.86 25.18 15.67
CA LEU A 296 13.68 25.49 14.86
C LEU A 296 12.40 24.80 15.35
N HIS A 297 12.46 23.93 16.37
CA HIS A 297 11.34 23.07 16.78
C HIS A 297 10.00 23.82 16.89
N ASN A 298 9.91 24.82 17.77
CA ASN A 298 8.67 25.59 18.00
C ASN A 298 8.18 26.28 16.73
N ARG A 299 9.11 26.82 15.94
CA ARG A 299 8.79 27.51 14.69
C ARG A 299 8.23 26.56 13.64
N LEU A 300 8.80 25.36 13.51
CA LEU A 300 8.31 24.32 12.59
C LEU A 300 6.90 23.85 12.95
N LEU A 301 6.57 23.79 14.24
CA LEU A 301 5.23 23.40 14.71
C LEU A 301 4.19 24.45 14.36
N VAL A 302 4.45 25.71 14.71
CA VAL A 302 3.56 26.84 14.40
C VAL A 302 3.39 27.02 12.90
N ARG A 303 4.46 26.83 12.11
CA ARG A 303 4.46 27.03 10.66
C ARG A 303 4.35 25.73 9.86
N ARG A 304 3.88 24.63 10.46
CA ARG A 304 3.90 23.31 9.83
C ARG A 304 3.21 23.29 8.47
N GLU A 305 2.04 23.92 8.36
CA GLU A 305 1.27 23.95 7.11
C GLU A 305 1.98 24.78 6.03
N ALA A 306 2.43 25.98 6.38
CA ALA A 306 3.19 26.85 5.48
C ALA A 306 4.48 26.16 5.00
N MET A 307 5.23 25.52 5.90
CA MET A 307 6.42 24.75 5.56
C MET A 307 6.08 23.58 4.63
N GLN A 308 4.99 22.86 4.87
CA GLN A 308 4.57 21.77 3.98
C GLN A 308 4.28 22.30 2.56
N ASP A 309 3.64 23.45 2.42
CA ASP A 309 3.32 24.04 1.12
C ASP A 309 4.57 24.59 0.42
N ASP A 310 5.49 25.21 1.16
CA ASP A 310 6.80 25.63 0.64
C ASP A 310 7.61 24.43 0.12
N LEU A 311 7.64 23.33 0.87
CA LEU A 311 8.32 22.10 0.46
C LEU A 311 7.64 21.42 -0.74
N ARG A 312 6.30 21.50 -0.84
CA ARG A 312 5.58 21.03 -2.04
C ARG A 312 5.91 21.86 -3.27
N ALA A 313 6.00 23.19 -3.14
CA ALA A 313 6.44 24.05 -4.21
C ALA A 313 7.87 23.70 -4.65
N GLY A 314 8.77 23.46 -3.68
CA GLY A 314 10.12 22.96 -3.95
C GLY A 314 10.15 21.63 -4.69
N ALA A 315 9.29 20.67 -4.31
CA ALA A 315 9.16 19.39 -5.00
C ALA A 315 8.70 19.55 -6.46
N LEU A 316 7.79 20.49 -6.74
CA LEU A 316 7.31 20.78 -8.09
C LEU A 316 8.37 21.48 -8.96
N HIS A 317 9.29 22.25 -8.36
CA HIS A 317 10.45 22.79 -9.07
C HIS A 317 11.45 21.69 -9.46
N LEU A 318 11.59 20.66 -8.63
CA LEU A 318 12.43 19.50 -8.94
C LEU A 318 11.85 18.71 -10.12
N ALA A 319 10.59 18.30 -10.02
CA ALA A 319 9.90 17.58 -11.08
C ALA A 319 8.38 17.72 -10.95
N ALA A 320 7.69 17.83 -12.08
CA ALA A 320 6.23 17.96 -12.11
C ALA A 320 5.52 16.76 -11.47
N ASP A 321 6.16 15.59 -11.46
CA ASP A 321 5.63 14.31 -10.97
C ASP A 321 6.18 13.92 -9.58
N CYS A 322 6.85 14.83 -8.88
CA CYS A 322 7.30 14.65 -7.50
C CYS A 322 6.42 15.43 -6.52
N TRP A 323 5.84 14.74 -5.54
CA TRP A 323 4.85 15.32 -4.63
C TRP A 323 5.12 14.95 -3.17
N ILE A 324 5.01 15.91 -2.27
CA ILE A 324 5.01 15.66 -0.81
C ILE A 324 3.56 15.47 -0.35
N GLU A 325 3.20 14.22 -0.08
CA GLU A 325 1.89 13.80 0.40
C GLU A 325 1.58 14.35 1.79
N GLN A 326 2.58 14.34 2.68
CA GLN A 326 2.44 14.83 4.04
C GLN A 326 3.80 15.13 4.66
N LEU A 327 3.86 16.23 5.42
CA LEU A 327 4.93 16.53 6.36
C LEU A 327 4.55 16.06 7.78
N LYS A 328 5.44 15.27 8.36
CA LYS A 328 5.44 14.86 9.78
C LYS A 328 6.64 15.48 10.48
N LEU A 329 6.41 16.03 11.67
CA LEU A 329 7.45 16.56 12.53
C LEU A 329 7.64 15.62 13.72
N LYS A 330 8.87 15.20 13.94
CA LYS A 330 9.34 14.42 15.09
C LYS A 330 10.63 15.03 15.62
N THR A 331 10.63 16.36 15.72
CA THR A 331 11.76 17.15 16.22
C THR A 331 11.59 17.44 17.70
N THR A 332 12.65 17.87 18.37
CA THR A 332 12.63 18.35 19.75
C THR A 332 13.51 19.60 19.90
N LEU A 333 13.36 20.35 21.00
CA LEU A 333 14.33 21.38 21.37
C LEU A 333 15.67 20.75 21.79
N PRO A 334 16.83 21.39 21.51
CA PRO A 334 18.11 20.97 22.05
C PRO A 334 18.15 21.08 23.58
N ALA A 335 18.85 20.15 24.24
CA ALA A 335 18.88 20.04 25.71
C ALA A 335 19.40 21.30 26.46
N GLN A 336 20.05 22.24 25.77
CA GLN A 336 20.49 23.52 26.35
C GLN A 336 19.50 24.68 26.16
N ALA A 337 18.50 24.55 25.28
CA ALA A 337 17.51 25.61 25.05
C ALA A 337 16.39 25.65 26.11
N ALA A 338 16.30 24.65 26.98
CA ALA A 338 15.35 24.59 28.09
C ALA A 338 15.84 25.29 29.38
N ALA A 339 17.03 25.90 29.38
CA ALA A 339 17.67 26.46 30.57
C ALA A 339 18.39 27.78 30.29
N MET A 340 17.62 28.84 30.00
CA MET A 340 18.05 30.22 30.26
C MET A 340 16.92 30.95 30.98
N PRO A 341 17.03 31.22 32.30
CA PRO A 341 16.21 32.24 32.91
C PRO A 341 16.58 33.59 32.30
N PRO A 342 15.62 34.49 32.01
CA PRO A 342 15.94 35.81 31.49
C PRO A 342 16.75 36.60 32.54
N GLU A 343 17.93 37.08 32.15
CA GLU A 343 18.65 38.11 32.92
C GLU A 343 18.00 39.48 32.62
N GLY A 344 17.11 39.93 33.49
CA GLY A 344 16.54 41.28 33.47
C GLY A 344 15.06 41.37 33.83
N ASP A 345 14.59 42.57 34.14
CA ASP A 345 13.19 42.98 34.40
C ASP A 345 12.29 42.86 33.14
N ASP A 346 12.46 41.82 32.35
CA ASP A 346 11.55 41.49 31.26
C ASP A 346 10.44 40.56 31.77
N ILE A 347 9.22 40.81 31.31
CA ILE A 347 8.05 40.00 31.63
C ILE A 347 8.35 38.55 31.25
N ASP A 348 8.42 37.67 32.24
CA ASP A 348 8.61 36.25 32.03
C ASP A 348 7.32 35.66 31.43
N VAL A 349 7.26 35.67 30.10
CA VAL A 349 6.14 35.12 29.33
C VAL A 349 5.95 33.64 29.63
N ALA A 350 7.02 32.89 29.96
CA ALA A 350 6.90 31.49 30.33
C ALA A 350 6.25 31.34 31.72
N ALA A 351 6.60 32.19 32.68
CA ALA A 351 5.92 32.24 33.97
C ALA A 351 4.46 32.69 33.86
N LEU A 352 4.16 33.68 33.00
CA LEU A 352 2.77 34.12 32.75
C LEU A 352 1.94 33.06 32.02
N LEU A 353 2.53 32.32 31.08
CA LEU A 353 1.86 31.19 30.42
C LEU A 353 1.63 30.05 31.40
N ALA A 354 2.61 29.73 32.27
CA ALA A 354 2.45 28.77 33.34
C ALA A 354 1.36 29.18 34.34
N GLU A 355 1.28 30.46 34.74
CA GLU A 355 0.16 30.99 35.53
C GLU A 355 -1.18 30.89 34.79
N GLY A 356 -1.20 31.17 33.48
CA GLY A 356 -2.38 31.05 32.62
C GLY A 356 -2.90 29.62 32.49
N THR A 357 -2.03 28.59 32.54
CA THR A 357 -2.47 27.19 32.58
C THR A 357 -3.19 26.82 33.87
N GLN A 358 -2.98 27.58 34.95
CA GLN A 358 -3.69 27.40 36.22
C GLN A 358 -4.94 28.28 36.34
N ASP A 359 -5.32 29.02 35.29
CA ASP A 359 -6.53 29.83 35.26
C ASP A 359 -7.80 28.97 35.40
N PRO A 360 -8.68 29.25 36.39
CA PRO A 360 -9.97 28.60 36.51
C PRO A 360 -10.87 28.79 35.28
N GLY A 361 -10.72 29.89 34.53
CA GLY A 361 -11.45 30.15 33.29
C GLY A 361 -11.09 29.17 32.17
N LEU A 362 -9.80 28.90 31.97
CA LEU A 362 -9.31 27.89 31.04
C LEU A 362 -9.83 26.48 31.37
N ALA A 363 -9.81 26.11 32.66
CA ALA A 363 -10.34 24.82 33.11
C ALA A 363 -11.84 24.66 32.79
N ALA A 364 -12.63 25.73 32.96
CA ALA A 364 -14.04 25.73 32.63
C ALA A 364 -14.29 25.61 31.11
N ALA A 365 -13.51 26.32 30.28
CA ALA A 365 -13.63 26.25 28.83
C ALA A 365 -13.27 24.86 28.26
N LEU A 366 -12.23 24.22 28.80
CA LEU A 366 -11.84 22.86 28.42
C LEU A 366 -12.94 21.83 28.78
N ALA A 367 -13.57 21.98 29.94
CA ALA A 367 -14.69 21.13 30.34
C ALA A 367 -15.92 21.29 29.41
N GLU A 368 -16.22 22.51 28.97
CA GLU A 368 -17.33 22.79 28.05
C GLU A 368 -17.09 22.21 26.63
N LEU A 369 -15.88 22.39 26.10
CA LEU A 369 -15.49 21.82 24.81
C LEU A 369 -15.52 20.29 24.83
N THR A 370 -15.09 19.70 25.95
CA THR A 370 -15.13 18.26 26.20
C THR A 370 -16.55 17.70 26.11
N GLU A 371 -17.51 18.32 26.79
CA GLU A 371 -18.91 17.90 26.74
C GLU A 371 -19.51 18.08 25.33
N THR A 372 -19.09 19.13 24.62
CA THR A 372 -19.50 19.37 23.23
C THR A 372 -19.00 18.28 22.27
N ILE A 373 -17.76 17.81 22.45
CA ILE A 373 -17.17 16.72 21.67
C ILE A 373 -17.88 15.40 21.99
N LYS A 374 -18.09 15.10 23.28
CA LYS A 374 -18.81 13.91 23.74
C LYS A 374 -20.22 13.83 23.15
N ALA A 375 -20.96 14.94 23.12
CA ALA A 375 -22.30 14.99 22.56
C ALA A 375 -22.37 14.71 21.04
N LYS A 376 -21.25 14.88 20.32
CA LYS A 376 -21.16 14.62 18.87
C LYS A 376 -20.64 13.21 18.52
N LEU A 377 -20.18 12.43 19.51
CA LEU A 377 -19.70 11.08 19.29
C LEU A 377 -20.87 10.06 19.20
N PRO A 378 -20.74 8.98 18.42
CA PRO A 378 -21.61 7.81 18.48
C PRO A 378 -21.67 7.18 19.88
N ARG A 379 -22.81 6.60 20.29
CA ARG A 379 -23.05 6.11 21.67
C ARG A 379 -22.03 5.08 22.15
N ASP A 380 -21.61 4.18 21.26
CA ASP A 380 -20.57 3.17 21.48
C ASP A 380 -19.20 3.76 21.82
N LEU A 381 -18.88 4.95 21.29
CA LEU A 381 -17.64 5.66 21.59
C LEU A 381 -17.76 6.63 22.78
N GLN A 382 -18.97 6.99 23.20
CA GLN A 382 -19.19 7.86 24.37
C GLN A 382 -18.81 7.18 25.68
N ASP A 383 -19.12 5.88 25.81
CA ASP A 383 -18.82 5.10 27.02
C ASP A 383 -17.31 4.81 27.13
N GLU A 384 -16.64 4.56 26.01
CA GLU A 384 -15.18 4.41 25.94
C GLU A 384 -14.45 5.72 26.23
N PHE A 385 -14.94 6.83 25.67
CA PHE A 385 -14.43 8.17 25.94
C PHE A 385 -14.58 8.57 27.42
N ALA A 386 -15.68 8.18 28.07
CA ALA A 386 -15.94 8.45 29.49
C ALA A 386 -15.15 7.54 30.46
N ALA A 387 -14.75 6.33 30.02
CA ALA A 387 -13.97 5.38 30.82
C ALA A 387 -12.44 5.59 30.70
N SER A 388 -11.99 6.35 29.71
CA SER A 388 -10.58 6.62 29.44
C SER A 388 -10.09 7.92 30.08
N ASP A 389 -8.83 7.97 30.51
CA ASP A 389 -8.18 9.21 31.01
C ASP A 389 -7.77 10.17 29.86
N VAL A 390 -8.39 10.02 28.69
CA VAL A 390 -8.10 10.81 27.49
C VAL A 390 -8.36 12.29 27.75
N LEU A 391 -9.33 12.63 28.61
CA LEU A 391 -9.63 14.01 29.00
C LEU A 391 -8.57 14.64 29.89
N GLY A 392 -8.02 13.86 30.82
CA GLY A 392 -6.83 14.27 31.58
C GLY A 392 -5.68 14.53 30.63
N SER A 393 -5.38 13.58 29.73
CA SER A 393 -4.28 13.72 28.77
C SER A 393 -4.46 14.89 27.80
N LEU A 394 -5.66 15.13 27.27
CA LEU A 394 -5.92 16.25 26.34
C LEU A 394 -5.88 17.60 27.05
N SER A 395 -6.29 17.64 28.32
CA SER A 395 -6.20 18.86 29.14
C SER A 395 -4.74 19.15 29.53
N ASP A 396 -3.97 18.12 29.85
CA ASP A 396 -2.54 18.21 30.13
C ASP A 396 -1.77 18.59 28.87
N ASP A 397 -2.10 18.00 27.71
CA ASP A 397 -1.55 18.38 26.40
C ASP A 397 -1.88 19.83 26.07
N ALA A 398 -3.13 20.27 26.23
CA ALA A 398 -3.52 21.66 25.98
C ALA A 398 -2.80 22.65 26.90
N ARG A 399 -2.61 22.30 28.18
CA ARG A 399 -1.85 23.10 29.15
C ARG A 399 -0.37 23.15 28.79
N ALA A 400 0.22 22.01 28.46
CA ALA A 400 1.61 21.96 28.05
C ALA A 400 1.86 22.68 26.71
N LEU A 401 0.89 22.68 25.79
CA LEU A 401 0.96 23.43 24.53
C LEU A 401 0.88 24.96 24.78
N LEU A 402 0.07 25.38 25.75
CA LEU A 402 0.00 26.78 26.20
C LEU A 402 1.26 27.20 26.98
N ALA A 403 1.85 26.31 27.79
CA ALA A 403 3.10 26.55 28.52
C ALA A 403 4.36 26.44 27.63
N GLY A 404 4.22 25.98 26.38
CA GLY A 404 5.34 25.70 25.49
C GLY A 404 6.19 24.49 25.91
N GLU A 405 5.65 23.62 26.76
CA GLU A 405 6.28 22.40 27.30
C GLU A 405 5.98 21.15 26.45
N LEU A 406 4.94 21.18 25.62
CA LEU A 406 4.66 20.18 24.58
C LEU A 406 4.58 20.82 23.18
N PRO A 407 5.01 20.11 22.12
CA PRO A 407 5.05 20.55 20.73
C PRO A 407 3.69 20.93 20.11
#